data_AF-T1EH39-F1
#
_entry.id   AF-T1EH39-F1
#
_cell.length_a   1.000
_cell.length_b   1.000
_cell.length_c   1.000
_cell.angle_alpha   90.00
_cell.angle_beta   90.00
_cell.angle_gamma   90.00
#
_symmetry.space_group_name_H-M   'P 1'
#
loop_
_entity.id
_entity.type
_entity.pdbx_description
1 polymer ?
#
loop_
_entity_poly.entity_id
_entity_poly.type
_entity_poly.pdbx_seq_one_letter_code
_entity_poly.pdbx_strand_id
1 'polypeptide(L)'
;LKIFRPQASSSGIPELMGFLNGTVVRHIFNVKTLIIKFLSCVLAVSSGMPVGPEGPMIHMGSLVGAGLSQFKSDTMKRNFISAGAAAGVASAFGAPVGGVLFSMEEVSSFWDMKLSWQIFFCAMVATTTTDLFN
;
A
#
# COMPACT_ATOMS: atom_id res chain seq x y z
N LEU A 1 -3.87 6.77 -19.09
CA LEU A 1 -2.99 7.12 -17.94
C LEU A 1 -1.63 6.41 -17.94
N LYS A 2 -1.52 5.16 -18.42
CA LYS A 2 -0.26 4.39 -18.54
C LYS A 2 0.90 5.11 -19.28
N ILE A 3 0.60 5.95 -20.26
CA ILE A 3 1.59 6.72 -21.04
C ILE A 3 2.30 7.78 -20.16
N PHE A 4 1.60 8.36 -19.19
CA PHE A 4 2.15 9.40 -18.30
C PHE A 4 3.03 8.81 -17.19
N ARG A 5 2.61 7.68 -16.61
CA ARG A 5 3.40 6.91 -15.64
C ARG A 5 3.14 5.41 -15.83
N PRO A 6 4.08 4.67 -16.45
CA PRO A 6 3.89 3.23 -16.65
C PRO A 6 3.81 2.47 -15.33
N GLN A 7 4.43 2.99 -14.26
CA GLN A 7 4.41 2.39 -12.92
C GLN A 7 3.11 2.56 -12.14
N ALA A 8 2.21 3.43 -12.62
CA ALA A 8 0.86 3.50 -12.09
C ALA A 8 -0.05 2.42 -12.70
N SER A 9 0.42 1.70 -13.72
CA SER A 9 -0.30 0.57 -14.33
C SER A 9 -0.38 -0.61 -13.37
N SER A 10 -1.43 -1.42 -13.49
CA SER A 10 -1.64 -2.63 -12.68
C SER A 10 -1.83 -2.36 -11.17
N SER A 11 -1.91 -3.42 -10.38
CA SER A 11 -2.11 -3.40 -8.93
C SER A 11 -0.95 -2.72 -8.19
N GLY A 12 0.30 -2.88 -8.64
CA GLY A 12 1.49 -2.33 -7.97
C GLY A 12 2.06 -3.21 -6.86
N ILE A 13 1.41 -4.35 -6.57
CA ILE A 13 1.85 -5.32 -5.56
C ILE A 13 3.19 -5.97 -5.96
N PRO A 14 3.39 -6.49 -7.19
CA PRO A 14 4.68 -7.10 -7.56
C PRO A 14 5.87 -6.16 -7.38
N GLU A 15 5.69 -4.89 -7.73
CA GLU A 15 6.69 -3.85 -7.58
C GLU A 15 6.98 -3.54 -6.09
N LEU A 16 5.93 -3.51 -5.25
CA LEU A 16 6.02 -3.31 -3.81
C LEU A 16 6.78 -4.47 -3.14
N MET A 17 6.41 -5.72 -3.46
CA MET A 17 7.08 -6.93 -2.98
C MET A 17 8.55 -6.93 -3.42
N GLY A 18 8.81 -6.59 -4.69
CA GLY A 18 10.16 -6.44 -5.21
C GLY A 18 10.97 -5.44 -4.38
N PHE A 19 10.42 -4.27 -4.08
CA PHE A 19 11.13 -3.25 -3.31
C PHE A 19 11.49 -3.70 -1.90
N LEU A 20 10.56 -4.35 -1.20
CA LEU A 20 10.76 -4.75 0.19
C LEU A 20 11.64 -6.00 0.32
N ASN A 21 11.63 -6.89 -0.68
CA ASN A 21 12.61 -7.96 -0.85
C ASN A 21 14.00 -7.46 -1.30
N GLY A 22 14.19 -6.14 -1.45
CA GLY A 22 15.50 -5.53 -1.69
C GLY A 22 15.85 -5.28 -3.16
N THR A 23 14.93 -5.49 -4.09
CA THR A 23 15.14 -5.10 -5.49
C THR A 23 14.91 -3.59 -5.67
N VAL A 24 15.67 -2.95 -6.56
CA VAL A 24 15.55 -1.51 -6.79
C VAL A 24 14.50 -1.25 -7.87
N VAL A 25 13.28 -0.92 -7.43
CA VAL A 25 12.21 -0.45 -8.33
C VAL A 25 12.20 1.08 -8.34
N ARG A 26 12.68 1.69 -9.42
CA ARG A 26 12.77 3.15 -9.55
C ARG A 26 11.39 3.77 -9.64
N HIS A 27 11.12 4.90 -8.98
CA HIS A 27 9.90 5.72 -9.10
C HIS A 27 8.56 5.13 -8.60
N ILE A 28 8.58 3.97 -7.94
CA ILE A 28 7.38 3.31 -7.42
C ILE A 28 6.66 4.17 -6.37
N PHE A 29 7.41 4.80 -5.45
CA PHE A 29 6.86 5.61 -4.35
C PHE A 29 6.72 7.11 -4.65
N ASN A 30 6.48 7.50 -5.91
CA ASN A 30 6.37 8.92 -6.26
C ASN A 30 4.93 9.43 -6.04
N VAL A 31 4.76 10.66 -5.52
CA VAL A 31 3.43 11.29 -5.35
C VAL A 31 2.67 11.37 -6.68
N LYS A 32 3.38 11.58 -7.79
CA LYS A 32 2.76 11.54 -9.13
C LYS A 32 2.17 10.15 -9.45
N THR A 33 2.81 9.07 -9.00
CA THR A 33 2.31 7.70 -9.17
C THR A 33 1.03 7.48 -8.35
N LEU A 34 0.96 8.01 -7.13
CA LEU A 34 -0.24 7.98 -6.29
C LEU A 34 -1.44 8.63 -6.99
N ILE A 35 -1.29 9.88 -7.44
CA ILE A 35 -2.38 10.65 -8.08
C ILE A 35 -2.86 9.94 -9.35
N ILE A 36 -1.93 9.51 -10.22
CA ILE A 36 -2.29 8.84 -11.47
C ILE A 36 -2.96 7.49 -11.20
N LYS A 37 -2.50 6.73 -10.21
CA LYS A 37 -3.10 5.44 -9.85
C LYS A 37 -4.50 5.61 -9.28
N PHE A 38 -4.71 6.59 -8.40
CA PHE A 38 -6.04 6.92 -7.87
C PHE A 38 -7.03 7.26 -8.99
N LEU A 39 -6.69 8.21 -9.88
CA LEU A 39 -7.55 8.56 -11.02
C LEU A 39 -7.78 7.36 -11.95
N SER A 40 -6.76 6.55 -12.21
CA SER A 40 -6.89 5.36 -13.06
C SER A 40 -7.86 4.34 -12.46
N CYS A 41 -7.78 4.13 -11.15
CA CYS A 41 -8.64 3.20 -10.43
C CYS A 41 -10.10 3.67 -10.42
N VAL A 42 -10.34 4.94 -10.10
CA VAL A 42 -11.70 5.53 -10.13
C VAL A 42 -12.32 5.41 -11.52
N LEU A 43 -11.59 5.79 -12.58
CA LEU A 43 -12.09 5.71 -13.95
C LEU A 43 -12.34 4.27 -14.42
N ALA A 44 -11.49 3.32 -14.01
CA ALA A 44 -11.63 1.92 -14.38
C ALA A 44 -12.85 1.27 -13.71
N VAL A 45 -13.06 1.53 -12.41
CA VAL A 45 -14.25 1.03 -11.69
C VAL A 45 -15.52 1.72 -12.20
N SER A 46 -15.49 3.05 -12.43
CA SER A 46 -16.66 3.79 -12.92
C SER A 46 -17.07 3.42 -14.34
N SER A 47 -16.15 2.88 -15.15
CA SER A 47 -16.45 2.42 -16.52
C SER A 47 -17.04 1.02 -16.57
N GLY A 48 -17.24 0.35 -15.43
CA GLY A 48 -17.83 -0.98 -15.34
C GLY A 48 -16.92 -2.11 -15.83
N MET A 49 -15.61 -1.87 -15.91
CA MET A 49 -14.64 -2.93 -16.20
C MET A 49 -14.65 -3.98 -15.07
N PRO A 50 -14.40 -5.27 -15.36
CA PRO A 50 -14.32 -6.33 -14.35
C PRO A 50 -12.99 -6.24 -13.58
N VAL A 51 -12.78 -5.14 -12.88
CA VAL A 51 -11.59 -4.83 -12.09
C VAL A 51 -12.02 -4.23 -10.75
N GLY A 52 -11.25 -4.51 -9.70
CA GLY A 52 -11.51 -4.02 -8.36
C GLY A 52 -10.43 -3.05 -7.85
N PRO A 53 -10.77 -2.18 -6.88
CA PRO A 53 -9.84 -1.21 -6.29
C PRO A 53 -8.89 -1.81 -5.24
N GLU A 54 -9.09 -3.06 -4.84
CA GLU A 54 -8.43 -3.70 -3.69
C GLU A 54 -6.92 -3.75 -3.86
N GLY A 55 -6.43 -4.21 -5.01
CA GLY A 55 -5.01 -4.25 -5.30
C GLY A 55 -4.34 -2.86 -5.31
N PRO A 56 -4.87 -1.89 -6.08
CA PRO A 56 -4.40 -0.51 -6.05
C PRO A 56 -4.38 0.13 -4.66
N MET A 57 -5.34 -0.17 -3.77
CA MET A 57 -5.39 0.39 -2.41
C MET A 57 -4.18 0.00 -1.57
N ILE A 58 -3.68 -1.23 -1.70
CA ILE A 58 -2.48 -1.70 -0.99
C ILE A 58 -1.26 -0.86 -1.42
N HIS A 59 -1.08 -0.67 -2.73
CA HIS A 59 0.02 0.12 -3.24
C HIS A 59 -0.12 1.60 -2.86
N MET A 60 -1.34 2.17 -2.91
CA MET A 60 -1.59 3.56 -2.49
C MET A 60 -1.30 3.77 -0.99
N GLY A 61 -1.67 2.83 -0.12
CA GLY A 61 -1.31 2.86 1.30
C GLY A 61 0.20 2.83 1.52
N SER A 62 0.91 1.96 0.78
CA SER A 62 2.38 1.87 0.84
C SER A 62 3.07 3.16 0.36
N LEU A 63 2.49 3.85 -0.63
CA LEU A 63 2.93 5.16 -1.12
C LEU A 63 2.80 6.25 -0.06
N VAL A 64 1.70 6.25 0.71
CA VAL A 64 1.51 7.15 1.86
C VAL A 64 2.57 6.85 2.93
N GLY A 65 2.80 5.58 3.27
CA GLY A 65 3.86 5.17 4.20
C GLY A 65 5.26 5.60 3.75
N ALA A 66 5.57 5.49 2.45
CA ALA A 66 6.82 5.97 1.88
C ALA A 66 6.96 7.50 1.99
N GLY A 67 5.87 8.24 1.82
CA GLY A 67 5.84 9.70 1.99
C GLY A 67 6.12 10.12 3.43
N LEU A 68 5.50 9.45 4.41
CA LEU A 68 5.69 9.72 5.84
C LEU A 68 7.11 9.39 6.34
N SER A 69 7.87 8.58 5.61
CA SER A 69 9.20 8.12 5.98
C SER A 69 10.35 8.78 5.22
N GLN A 70 10.11 9.87 4.48
CA GLN A 70 11.12 10.54 3.64
C GLN A 70 12.42 10.95 4.36
N PHE A 71 12.36 11.24 5.66
CA PHE A 71 13.52 11.66 6.48
C PHE A 71 13.94 10.61 7.51
N LYS A 72 13.59 9.34 7.31
CA LYS A 72 13.91 8.23 8.21
C LYS A 72 14.97 7.31 7.58
N SER A 73 15.58 6.46 8.40
CA SER A 73 16.50 5.42 7.93
C SER A 73 15.80 4.45 6.98
N ASP A 74 16.56 3.77 6.12
CA ASP A 74 16.00 2.81 5.16
C ASP A 74 15.18 1.70 5.83
N THR A 75 15.61 1.23 7.01
CA THR A 75 14.87 0.26 7.82
C THR A 75 13.51 0.81 8.25
N MET A 76 13.48 2.02 8.80
CA MET A 76 12.24 2.66 9.21
C MET A 76 11.34 2.94 8.01
N LYS A 77 11.90 3.33 6.87
CA LYS A 77 11.17 3.52 5.63
C LYS A 77 10.46 2.24 5.19
N ARG A 78 11.13 1.09 5.21
CA ARG A 78 10.49 -0.21 4.94
C ARG A 78 9.36 -0.49 5.92
N ASN A 79 9.57 -0.27 7.22
CA ASN A 79 8.54 -0.46 8.24
C ASN A 79 7.29 0.39 7.99
N PHE A 80 7.44 1.67 7.63
CA PHE A 80 6.33 2.55 7.30
C PHE A 80 5.61 2.14 6.00
N ILE A 81 6.35 1.67 5.00
CA ILE A 81 5.78 1.17 3.74
C ILE A 81 4.95 -0.09 4.00
N SER A 82 5.47 -1.03 4.79
CA SER A 82 4.75 -2.24 5.22
C SER A 82 3.50 -1.89 6.04
N ALA A 83 3.61 -0.93 6.97
CA ALA A 83 2.46 -0.43 7.72
C ALA A 83 1.38 0.17 6.81
N GLY A 84 1.78 0.99 5.85
CA GLY A 84 0.88 1.58 4.86
C GLY A 84 0.23 0.54 3.96
N ALA A 85 0.96 -0.50 3.55
CA ALA A 85 0.41 -1.60 2.78
C ALA A 85 -0.64 -2.38 3.58
N ALA A 86 -0.34 -2.73 4.83
CA ALA A 86 -1.28 -3.40 5.73
C ALA A 86 -2.55 -2.56 5.97
N ALA A 87 -2.40 -1.25 6.18
CA ALA A 87 -3.52 -0.33 6.31
C ALA A 87 -4.37 -0.27 5.04
N GLY A 88 -3.75 -0.31 3.86
CA GLY A 88 -4.45 -0.38 2.57
C GLY A 88 -5.22 -1.69 2.37
N VAL A 89 -4.71 -2.83 2.83
CA VAL A 89 -5.46 -4.09 2.86
C VAL A 89 -6.62 -3.99 3.85
N ALA A 90 -6.35 -3.46 5.05
CA ALA A 90 -7.35 -3.35 6.10
C ALA A 90 -8.52 -2.44 5.73
N SER A 91 -8.26 -1.33 5.01
CA SER A 91 -9.29 -0.45 4.47
C SER A 91 -10.01 -1.04 3.25
N ALA A 92 -9.34 -1.86 2.45
CA ALA A 92 -9.92 -2.51 1.28
C ALA A 92 -10.91 -3.63 1.63
N PHE A 93 -10.59 -4.43 2.65
CA PHE A 93 -11.30 -5.66 2.99
C PHE A 93 -12.01 -5.63 4.35
N GLY A 94 -11.86 -4.55 5.13
CA GLY A 94 -12.41 -4.47 6.50
C GLY A 94 -11.77 -5.46 7.48
N ALA A 95 -10.56 -5.95 7.18
CA ALA A 95 -9.90 -7.02 7.90
C ALA A 95 -8.53 -6.57 8.44
N PRO A 96 -8.45 -5.94 9.63
CA PRO A 96 -7.20 -5.40 10.16
C PRO A 96 -6.17 -6.50 10.46
N VAL A 97 -6.60 -7.64 11.01
CA VAL A 97 -5.73 -8.81 11.24
C VAL A 97 -5.24 -9.37 9.90
N GLY A 98 -6.13 -9.44 8.90
CA GLY A 98 -5.77 -9.88 7.54
C GLY A 98 -4.73 -8.97 6.89
N GLY A 99 -4.82 -7.66 7.08
CA GLY A 99 -3.82 -6.70 6.59
C GLY A 99 -2.44 -6.88 7.22
N VAL A 100 -2.37 -7.16 8.52
CA VAL A 100 -1.10 -7.48 9.19
C VAL A 100 -0.51 -8.77 8.64
N LEU A 101 -1.31 -9.84 8.58
CA LEU A 101 -0.86 -11.14 8.07
C LEU A 101 -0.40 -11.06 6.61
N PHE A 102 -1.16 -10.38 5.76
CA PHE A 102 -0.74 -10.11 4.38
C PHE A 102 0.58 -9.35 4.32
N SER A 103 0.79 -8.37 5.20
CA SER A 103 2.05 -7.64 5.24
C SER A 103 3.22 -8.50 5.76
N MET A 104 2.95 -9.51 6.60
CA MET A 104 3.94 -10.47 7.09
C MET A 104 4.32 -11.50 6.05
N GLU A 105 3.33 -12.04 5.33
CA GLU A 105 3.52 -13.08 4.32
C GLU A 105 4.18 -12.51 3.07
N GLU A 106 3.62 -11.42 2.54
CA GLU A 106 3.84 -11.04 1.14
C GLU A 106 4.67 -9.77 0.98
N VAL A 107 4.70 -8.92 2.00
CA VAL A 107 5.20 -7.55 1.87
C VAL A 107 6.58 -7.37 2.51
N SER A 108 6.94 -8.00 3.64
CA SER A 108 8.25 -7.79 4.28
C SER A 108 8.99 -9.08 4.61
N SER A 109 10.26 -9.19 4.18
CA SER A 109 11.13 -10.33 4.55
C SER A 109 11.71 -10.23 5.97
N PHE A 110 11.72 -9.02 6.55
CA PHE A 110 12.24 -8.78 7.90
C PHE A 110 11.14 -8.27 8.81
N TRP A 111 10.96 -8.94 9.95
CA TRP A 111 9.83 -8.70 10.83
C TRP A 111 10.24 -8.69 12.30
N ASP A 112 9.68 -7.75 13.05
CA ASP A 112 9.87 -7.59 14.49
C ASP A 112 8.51 -7.65 15.20
N MET A 113 8.45 -8.25 16.38
CA MET A 113 7.24 -8.30 17.21
C MET A 113 6.74 -6.89 17.53
N LYS A 114 7.64 -5.93 17.77
CA LYS A 114 7.25 -4.53 18.01
C LYS A 114 6.59 -3.90 16.78
N LEU A 115 7.10 -4.21 15.59
CA LEU A 115 6.54 -3.73 14.33
C LEU A 115 5.13 -4.30 14.11
N SER A 116 4.91 -5.58 14.43
CA SER A 116 3.60 -6.24 14.34
C SER A 116 2.52 -5.44 15.04
N TRP A 117 2.77 -5.04 16.29
CA TRP A 117 1.83 -4.27 17.09
C TRP A 117 1.57 -2.88 16.52
N GLN A 118 2.60 -2.22 16.00
CA GLN A 118 2.46 -0.91 15.35
C GLN A 118 1.64 -0.99 14.06
N ILE A 119 1.87 -2.02 13.24
CA ILE A 119 1.13 -2.26 12.01
C ILE A 119 -0.31 -2.65 12.33
N PHE A 120 -0.54 -3.49 13.34
CA PHE A 120 -1.87 -3.86 13.80
C PHE A 120 -2.67 -2.63 14.26
N PHE A 121 -2.07 -1.76 15.07
CA PHE A 121 -2.70 -0.52 15.48
C PHE A 121 -3.03 0.38 14.27
N CYS A 122 -2.10 0.49 13.32
CA CYS A 122 -2.33 1.26 12.09
C CYS A 122 -3.48 0.69 11.25
N ALA A 123 -3.54 -0.64 11.10
CA ALA A 123 -4.60 -1.34 10.37
C ALA A 123 -5.97 -1.16 11.06
N MET A 124 -6.02 -1.28 12.39
CA MET A 124 -7.24 -1.02 13.17
C MET A 124 -7.75 0.41 12.97
N VAL A 125 -6.87 1.41 13.06
CA VAL A 125 -7.23 2.82 12.82
C VAL A 125 -7.70 3.03 11.39
N ALA A 126 -7.08 2.39 10.40
CA ALA A 126 -7.51 2.48 9.02
C ALA A 126 -8.91 1.91 8.82
N THR A 127 -9.19 0.70 9.33
CA THR A 127 -10.51 0.08 9.25
C THR A 127 -11.57 0.91 9.96
N THR A 128 -11.33 1.36 11.21
CA THR A 128 -12.31 2.19 11.92
C THR A 128 -12.57 3.52 11.24
N THR A 129 -11.55 4.11 10.61
CA THR A 129 -11.71 5.34 9.83
C THR A 129 -12.58 5.05 8.60
N THR A 130 -12.34 3.96 7.87
CA THR A 130 -13.17 3.56 6.73
C THR A 130 -14.61 3.31 7.15
N ASP A 131 -14.83 2.58 8.26
CA ASP A 131 -16.16 2.28 8.78
C ASP A 131 -16.90 3.54 9.26
N LEU A 132 -16.19 4.55 9.75
CA LEU A 132 -16.78 5.83 10.17
C LEU A 132 -17.33 6.65 8.98
N PHE A 133 -16.74 6.48 7.78
CA PHE A 133 -17.11 7.22 6.58
C PHE A 133 -17.98 6.41 5.59
N ASN A 134 -18.30 5.16 5.93
CA ASN A 134 -19.24 4.29 5.19
C ASN A 134 -20.66 4.43 5.74
#